data_AF-A0A6B2FYF2-F1
#
_entry.id   AF-A0A6B2FYF2-F1
#
_cell.length_a   1.000
_cell.length_b   1.000
_cell.length_c   1.000
_cell.angle_alpha   90.00
_cell.angle_beta   90.00
_cell.angle_gamma   90.00
#
_symmetry.space_group_name_H-M   'P 1'
#
loop_
_entity.id
_entity.type
_entity.pdbx_description
1 polymer ?
#
loop_
_entity_poly.entity_id
_entity_poly.type
_entity_poly.pdbx_seq_one_letter_code
_entity_poly.pdbx_strand_id
1 'polypeptide(L)'
;NLDLANLKFTLDYVELENLIKSMSKFVTTRNYINIPNSAANQIWFYRERLLTLPSENSIIPLIICSGIVDLATDVEFNIFLQKIPVLSIEDYLLMLGPGFSNYVVKKYMLKYISMINTETFCNHVDIVVRSLAYESNMWSTLMCLLIQRSWDNLEIAHKVFWTCKLLSDDSYSLNNFAVLMATIFACSAPNNKKNFLVQLSFLKNLITCAKSMQNKQDSDSKKKLLFAAMNNINKLIDSDFNLPLSFSRKIRHIKVEKCKVFSSASSPILIVFENYFPCGVDVPVIFKIGDVLTRDIVTINIFRLLYKICFKSGTDLRMRIYDVLATGNLEGFIEAVPDVTSLGEIHAMFGLTGTFNSSCIVDWLKQNNRSRKNYQKAVYNFILSCAGYCVATYILGICDRHNDNILM
;
A
#
# COMPACT_ATOMS: atom_id res chain seq x y z
N ASN A 1 -21.25 -15.70 55.11
CA ASN A 1 -20.58 -16.32 53.95
C ASN A 1 -21.35 -16.19 52.63
N LEU A 2 -22.68 -16.30 52.59
CA LEU A 2 -23.46 -16.04 51.35
C LEU A 2 -23.49 -14.56 50.94
N ASP A 3 -23.56 -13.61 51.88
CA ASP A 3 -23.61 -12.18 51.55
C ASP A 3 -22.30 -11.63 50.98
N LEU A 4 -21.14 -12.13 51.46
CA LEU A 4 -19.83 -11.72 50.94
C LEU A 4 -19.56 -12.27 49.53
N ALA A 5 -20.04 -13.48 49.24
CA ALA A 5 -19.94 -14.07 47.91
C ALA A 5 -20.83 -13.33 46.91
N ASN A 6 -22.06 -12.99 47.31
CA ASN A 6 -22.97 -12.19 46.49
C ASN A 6 -22.46 -10.76 46.30
N LEU A 7 -21.97 -10.09 47.36
CA LEU A 7 -21.36 -8.76 47.24
C LEU A 7 -20.17 -8.77 46.29
N LYS A 8 -19.27 -9.76 46.44
CA LYS A 8 -18.09 -9.92 45.58
C LYS A 8 -18.50 -10.17 44.13
N PHE A 9 -19.54 -10.97 43.90
CA PHE A 9 -20.08 -11.22 42.56
C PHE A 9 -20.73 -9.97 41.93
N THR A 10 -21.44 -9.15 42.71
CA THR A 10 -22.03 -7.88 42.24
C THR A 10 -20.99 -6.78 42.03
N LEU A 11 -19.97 -6.68 42.89
CA LEU A 11 -18.87 -5.72 42.73
C LEU A 11 -18.06 -6.03 41.48
N ASP A 12 -17.77 -7.31 41.28
CA ASP A 12 -17.07 -7.85 40.11
C ASP A 12 -17.85 -7.64 38.79
N TYR A 13 -19.19 -7.66 38.84
CA TYR A 13 -20.04 -7.34 37.68
C TYR A 13 -20.02 -5.84 37.32
N VAL A 14 -20.14 -4.95 38.31
CA VAL A 14 -20.11 -3.49 38.08
C VAL A 14 -18.72 -3.03 37.63
N GLU A 15 -17.67 -3.61 38.21
CA GLU A 15 -16.29 -3.41 37.76
C GLU A 15 -16.09 -3.87 36.32
N LEU A 16 -16.61 -5.03 35.95
CA LEU A 16 -16.52 -5.56 34.59
C LEU A 16 -17.29 -4.69 33.58
N GLU A 17 -18.49 -4.21 33.91
CA GLU A 17 -19.24 -3.29 33.03
C GLU A 17 -18.49 -1.96 32.81
N ASN A 18 -17.93 -1.39 33.87
CA ASN A 18 -17.14 -0.17 33.78
C ASN A 18 -15.86 -0.40 32.95
N LEU A 19 -15.23 -1.56 33.12
CA LEU A 19 -14.08 -1.97 32.33
C LEU A 19 -14.46 -2.08 30.84
N ILE A 20 -15.55 -2.77 30.49
CA ILE A 20 -16.03 -2.91 29.10
C ILE A 20 -16.29 -1.54 28.46
N LYS A 21 -16.95 -0.62 29.18
CA LYS A 21 -17.17 0.75 28.69
C LYS A 21 -15.85 1.48 28.44
N SER A 22 -14.87 1.31 29.32
CA SER A 22 -13.53 1.92 29.15
C SER A 22 -12.76 1.31 27.97
N MET A 23 -12.93 0.01 27.71
CA MET A 23 -12.29 -0.73 26.63
C MET A 23 -12.83 -0.35 25.25
N SER A 24 -14.11 0.01 25.15
CA SER A 24 -14.78 0.30 23.88
C SER A 24 -14.00 1.31 23.01
N LYS A 25 -13.40 2.34 23.62
CA LYS A 25 -12.55 3.30 22.90
C LYS A 25 -11.31 2.65 22.28
N PHE A 26 -10.65 1.74 22.98
CA PHE A 26 -9.45 1.07 22.49
C PHE A 26 -9.79 0.05 21.40
N VAL A 27 -10.89 -0.69 21.55
CA VAL A 27 -11.34 -1.67 20.53
C VAL A 27 -11.76 -0.97 19.24
N THR A 28 -12.54 0.11 19.35
CA THR A 28 -13.01 0.88 18.18
C THR A 28 -11.88 1.58 17.44
N THR A 29 -10.91 2.16 18.16
CA THR A 29 -9.76 2.84 17.55
C THR A 29 -8.62 1.91 17.15
N ARG A 30 -8.61 0.66 17.65
CA ARG A 30 -7.53 -0.31 17.50
C ARG A 30 -6.14 0.22 17.93
N ASN A 31 -6.10 1.23 18.80
CA ASN A 31 -4.87 1.83 19.29
C ASN A 31 -4.46 1.25 20.65
N TYR A 32 -3.83 0.08 20.62
CA TYR A 32 -3.50 -0.68 21.84
C TYR A 32 -2.19 -0.25 22.52
N ILE A 33 -1.36 0.56 21.86
CA ILE A 33 -0.04 0.96 22.39
C ILE A 33 -0.18 1.85 23.63
N ASN A 34 -1.29 2.59 23.73
CA ASN A 34 -1.49 3.62 24.76
C ASN A 34 -2.43 3.15 25.90
N ILE A 35 -2.52 1.85 26.15
CA ILE A 35 -3.33 1.33 27.25
C ILE A 35 -2.59 1.60 28.58
N PRO A 36 -3.22 2.26 29.57
CA PRO A 36 -2.60 2.45 30.88
C PRO A 36 -2.36 1.12 31.59
N ASN A 37 -1.24 0.99 32.32
CA ASN A 37 -0.91 -0.24 33.05
C ASN A 37 -2.05 -0.72 33.96
N SER A 38 -2.70 0.18 34.72
CA SER A 38 -3.84 -0.20 35.58
C SER A 38 -4.98 -0.85 34.81
N ALA A 39 -5.30 -0.33 33.62
CA ALA A 39 -6.31 -0.90 32.75
C ALA A 39 -5.82 -2.22 32.14
N ALA A 40 -4.56 -2.31 31.72
CA ALA A 40 -3.97 -3.52 31.17
C ALA A 40 -4.04 -4.69 32.16
N ASN A 41 -3.69 -4.44 33.43
CA ASN A 41 -3.75 -5.44 34.49
C ASN A 41 -5.18 -5.95 34.72
N GLN A 42 -6.17 -5.04 34.72
CA GLN A 42 -7.59 -5.42 34.85
C GLN A 42 -8.09 -6.23 33.65
N ILE A 43 -7.74 -5.80 32.43
CA ILE A 43 -8.10 -6.51 31.19
C ILE A 43 -7.51 -7.91 31.19
N TRP A 44 -6.22 -8.04 31.53
CA TRP A 44 -5.56 -9.33 31.59
C TRP A 44 -6.15 -10.20 32.70
N PHE A 45 -6.43 -9.65 33.88
CA PHE A 45 -7.07 -10.36 34.97
C PHE A 45 -8.44 -10.94 34.57
N TYR A 46 -9.28 -10.16 33.89
CA TYR A 46 -10.62 -10.58 33.45
C TYR A 46 -10.67 -11.28 32.08
N ARG A 47 -9.52 -11.61 31.47
CA ARG A 47 -9.40 -12.15 30.10
C ARG A 47 -10.35 -13.29 29.76
N GLU A 48 -10.53 -14.27 30.67
CA GLU A 48 -11.39 -15.44 30.43
C GLU A 48 -12.87 -15.05 30.32
N ARG A 49 -13.32 -14.08 31.13
CA ARG A 49 -14.68 -13.54 31.04
C ARG A 49 -14.86 -12.66 29.82
N LEU A 50 -13.84 -11.90 29.45
CA LEU A 50 -13.90 -11.07 28.24
C LEU A 50 -14.03 -11.92 26.96
N LEU A 51 -13.47 -13.14 26.95
CA LEU A 51 -13.65 -14.09 25.85
C LEU A 51 -15.08 -14.63 25.71
N THR A 52 -15.90 -14.62 26.77
CA THR A 52 -17.29 -15.10 26.70
C THR A 52 -18.25 -14.04 26.19
N LEU A 53 -17.78 -12.81 25.96
CA LEU A 53 -18.62 -11.73 25.44
C LEU A 53 -19.07 -12.05 24.00
N PRO A 54 -20.37 -11.92 23.69
CA PRO A 54 -20.99 -12.51 22.51
C PRO A 54 -20.61 -11.87 21.16
N SER A 55 -19.69 -10.90 21.09
CA SER A 55 -19.64 -10.03 19.90
C SER A 55 -18.30 -9.51 19.39
N GLU A 56 -17.13 -9.77 19.98
CA GLU A 56 -15.92 -9.08 19.48
C GLU A 56 -14.64 -9.92 19.52
N ASN A 57 -14.38 -10.73 18.47
CA ASN A 57 -13.01 -11.20 18.20
C ASN A 57 -11.99 -10.04 18.13
N SER A 58 -12.47 -8.82 17.85
CA SER A 58 -11.67 -7.58 17.87
C SER A 58 -11.12 -7.22 19.26
N ILE A 59 -11.68 -7.76 20.35
CA ILE A 59 -11.16 -7.56 21.71
C ILE A 59 -9.91 -8.41 21.99
N ILE A 60 -9.70 -9.49 21.24
CA ILE A 60 -8.61 -10.44 21.50
C ILE A 60 -7.24 -9.77 21.34
N PRO A 61 -6.95 -9.01 20.27
CA PRO A 61 -5.72 -8.23 20.17
C PRO A 61 -5.52 -7.27 21.36
N LEU A 62 -6.59 -6.66 21.87
CA LEU A 62 -6.55 -5.80 23.05
C LEU A 62 -6.15 -6.57 24.31
N ILE A 63 -6.76 -7.74 24.54
CA ILE A 63 -6.42 -8.61 25.69
C ILE A 63 -4.96 -9.05 25.61
N ILE A 64 -4.51 -9.49 24.43
CA ILE A 64 -3.12 -9.92 24.22
C ILE A 64 -2.15 -8.78 24.50
N CYS A 65 -2.41 -7.59 23.95
CA CYS A 65 -1.56 -6.42 24.19
C CYS A 65 -1.55 -6.03 25.68
N SER A 66 -2.70 -6.12 26.35
CA SER A 66 -2.81 -5.86 27.80
C SER A 66 -1.97 -6.83 28.63
N GLY A 67 -1.98 -8.13 28.28
CA GLY A 67 -1.11 -9.11 28.94
C GLY A 67 0.37 -8.81 28.76
N ILE A 68 0.77 -8.23 27.62
CA ILE A 68 2.17 -7.85 27.38
C ILE A 68 2.55 -6.68 28.29
N VAL A 69 1.67 -5.69 28.43
CA VAL A 69 1.86 -4.53 29.31
C VAL A 69 1.89 -4.94 30.79
N ASP A 70 1.03 -5.88 31.20
CA ASP A 70 1.01 -6.47 32.56
C ASP A 70 2.16 -7.49 32.78
N LEU A 71 3.05 -7.68 31.81
CA LEU A 71 4.20 -8.59 31.88
C LEU A 71 3.80 -10.05 32.19
N ALA A 72 2.69 -10.50 31.61
CA ALA A 72 2.24 -11.89 31.71
C ALA A 72 3.32 -12.87 31.26
N THR A 73 3.38 -14.02 31.93
CA THR A 73 4.38 -15.04 31.65
C THR A 73 4.10 -15.75 30.32
N ASP A 74 5.15 -16.29 29.71
CA ASP A 74 5.03 -17.10 28.49
C ASP A 74 4.10 -18.31 28.68
N VAL A 75 4.02 -18.88 29.89
CA VAL A 75 3.11 -19.99 30.20
C VAL A 75 1.64 -19.52 30.16
N GLU A 76 1.35 -18.37 30.76
CA GLU A 76 -0.01 -17.80 30.73
C GLU A 76 -0.45 -17.45 29.30
N PHE A 77 0.45 -16.89 28.48
CA PHE A 77 0.17 -16.67 27.07
C PHE A 77 -0.10 -17.97 26.32
N ASN A 78 0.72 -19.00 26.50
CA ASN A 78 0.51 -20.28 25.82
C ASN A 78 -0.86 -20.88 26.16
N ILE A 79 -1.27 -20.85 27.43
CA ILE A 79 -2.59 -21.33 27.86
C ILE A 79 -3.71 -20.49 27.24
N PHE A 80 -3.57 -19.15 27.26
CA PHE A 80 -4.57 -18.24 26.71
C PHE A 80 -4.72 -18.39 25.20
N LEU A 81 -3.62 -18.42 24.45
CA LEU A 81 -3.61 -18.51 22.99
C LEU A 81 -4.15 -19.84 22.44
N GLN A 82 -4.20 -20.89 23.26
CA GLN A 82 -4.85 -22.16 22.89
C GLN A 82 -6.37 -22.08 22.93
N LYS A 83 -6.94 -21.15 23.69
CA LYS A 83 -8.39 -21.00 23.88
C LYS A 83 -9.04 -20.03 22.90
N ILE A 84 -8.26 -19.11 22.32
CA ILE A 84 -8.82 -18.07 21.45
C ILE A 84 -9.25 -18.65 20.09
N PRO A 85 -10.36 -18.15 19.51
CA PRO A 85 -10.76 -18.50 18.15
C PRO A 85 -9.76 -17.97 17.12
N VAL A 86 -9.85 -18.50 15.89
CA VAL A 86 -9.10 -17.97 14.75
C VAL A 86 -9.56 -16.53 14.47
N LEU A 87 -8.61 -15.60 14.37
CA LEU A 87 -8.87 -14.19 14.13
C LEU A 87 -8.97 -13.87 12.64
N SER A 88 -9.41 -12.65 12.33
CA SER A 88 -9.32 -12.15 10.95
C SER A 88 -7.87 -11.93 10.53
N ILE A 89 -7.61 -11.93 9.22
CA ILE A 89 -6.28 -11.63 8.67
C ILE A 89 -5.85 -10.22 9.10
N GLU A 90 -6.79 -9.28 9.10
CA GLU A 90 -6.59 -7.90 9.50
C GLU A 90 -6.13 -7.79 10.96
N ASP A 91 -6.65 -8.64 11.86
CA ASP A 91 -6.21 -8.68 13.26
C ASP A 91 -4.81 -9.27 13.40
N TYR A 92 -4.48 -10.35 12.68
CA TYR A 92 -3.13 -10.90 12.69
C TYR A 92 -2.09 -9.92 12.13
N LEU A 93 -2.44 -9.17 11.07
CA LEU A 93 -1.56 -8.14 10.50
C LEU A 93 -1.41 -6.94 11.43
N LEU A 94 -2.47 -6.53 12.13
CA LEU A 94 -2.40 -5.51 13.18
C LEU A 94 -1.44 -5.92 14.30
N MET A 95 -1.46 -7.20 14.67
CA MET A 95 -0.58 -7.76 15.69
C MET A 95 0.90 -7.79 15.28
N LEU A 96 1.27 -7.50 14.03
CA LEU A 96 2.68 -7.30 13.65
C LEU A 96 3.23 -5.95 14.14
N GLY A 97 2.38 -5.07 14.66
CA GLY A 97 2.78 -3.75 15.17
C GLY A 97 3.63 -3.81 16.45
N PRO A 98 4.16 -2.64 16.89
CA PRO A 98 5.11 -2.56 18.00
C PRO A 98 4.52 -2.95 19.36
N GLY A 99 3.19 -2.94 19.52
CA GLY A 99 2.50 -3.34 20.76
C GLY A 99 2.52 -4.84 21.07
N PHE A 100 3.10 -5.67 20.18
CA PHE A 100 3.08 -7.12 20.27
C PHE A 100 4.50 -7.72 20.24
N SER A 101 5.32 -7.31 21.21
CA SER A 101 6.74 -7.66 21.27
C SER A 101 7.02 -9.07 21.84
N ASN A 102 6.09 -9.67 22.59
CA ASN A 102 6.29 -10.98 23.23
C ASN A 102 6.52 -12.10 22.20
N TYR A 103 7.55 -12.91 22.42
CA TYR A 103 7.98 -13.97 21.49
C TYR A 103 6.92 -15.06 21.26
N VAL A 104 6.21 -15.50 22.30
CA VAL A 104 5.15 -16.53 22.20
C VAL A 104 4.00 -16.01 21.34
N VAL A 105 3.57 -14.77 21.59
CA VAL A 105 2.53 -14.10 20.78
C VAL A 105 2.98 -13.97 19.33
N LYS A 106 4.22 -13.52 19.09
CA LYS A 106 4.77 -13.40 17.74
C LYS A 106 4.80 -14.73 16.99
N LYS A 107 5.24 -15.80 17.65
CA LYS A 107 5.27 -17.15 17.05
C LYS A 107 3.85 -17.63 16.71
N TYR A 108 2.88 -17.37 17.58
CA TYR A 108 1.48 -17.70 17.34
C TYR A 108 0.91 -16.96 16.12
N MET A 109 1.05 -15.63 16.06
CA MET A 109 0.50 -14.85 14.92
C MET A 109 1.17 -15.24 13.60
N LEU A 110 2.49 -15.46 13.59
CA LEU A 110 3.24 -15.80 12.37
C LEU A 110 2.86 -17.17 11.81
N LYS A 111 2.42 -18.11 12.67
CA LYS A 111 1.85 -19.38 12.22
C LYS A 111 0.59 -19.18 11.37
N TYR A 112 -0.28 -18.23 11.72
CA TYR A 112 -1.49 -17.97 10.93
C TYR A 112 -1.19 -17.14 9.69
N ILE A 113 -0.29 -16.15 9.81
CA ILE A 113 0.17 -15.36 8.64
C ILE A 113 0.82 -16.27 7.60
N SER A 114 1.59 -17.28 8.04
CA SER A 114 2.21 -18.25 7.12
C SER A 114 1.21 -19.19 6.43
N MET A 115 -0.04 -19.26 6.88
CA MET A 115 -1.12 -20.02 6.23
C MET A 115 -1.94 -19.18 5.23
N ILE A 116 -1.75 -17.86 5.18
CA ILE A 116 -2.45 -16.99 4.23
C ILE A 116 -2.07 -17.39 2.80
N ASN A 117 -3.06 -17.59 1.92
CA ASN A 117 -2.82 -17.92 0.51
C ASN A 117 -1.96 -16.85 -0.20
N THR A 118 -1.28 -17.26 -1.27
CA THR A 118 -0.30 -16.44 -1.98
C THR A 118 -0.88 -15.12 -2.49
N GLU A 119 -2.07 -15.13 -3.09
CA GLU A 119 -2.72 -13.93 -3.64
C GLU A 119 -3.03 -12.92 -2.53
N THR A 120 -3.63 -13.38 -1.43
CA THR A 120 -3.97 -12.52 -0.30
C THR A 120 -2.72 -11.99 0.39
N PHE A 121 -1.70 -12.84 0.59
CA PHE A 121 -0.42 -12.40 1.15
C PHE A 121 0.26 -11.35 0.26
N CYS A 122 0.22 -11.53 -1.05
CA CYS A 122 0.78 -10.60 -2.05
C CYS A 122 0.19 -9.18 -1.93
N ASN A 123 -1.06 -9.05 -1.47
CA ASN A 123 -1.73 -7.77 -1.22
C ASN A 123 -1.28 -7.09 0.09
N HIS A 124 -0.61 -7.82 0.97
CA HIS A 124 -0.19 -7.34 2.30
C HIS A 124 1.32 -7.33 2.51
N VAL A 125 2.11 -7.69 1.48
CA VAL A 125 3.59 -7.76 1.55
C VAL A 125 4.18 -6.48 2.14
N ASP A 126 3.74 -5.31 1.71
CA ASP A 126 4.32 -4.04 2.16
C ASP A 126 4.16 -3.82 3.68
N ILE A 127 3.03 -4.27 4.26
CA ILE A 127 2.77 -4.18 5.71
C ILE A 127 3.67 -5.18 6.44
N VAL A 128 3.71 -6.42 5.94
CA VAL A 128 4.49 -7.51 6.55
C VAL A 128 6.00 -7.18 6.52
N VAL A 129 6.53 -6.65 5.41
CA VAL A 129 7.92 -6.23 5.31
C VAL A 129 8.19 -5.09 6.28
N ARG A 130 7.39 -4.02 6.29
CA ARG A 130 7.58 -2.88 7.21
C ARG A 130 7.60 -3.28 8.68
N SER A 131 6.87 -4.33 9.06
CA SER A 131 6.87 -4.82 10.44
C SER A 131 8.23 -5.38 10.92
N LEU A 132 9.18 -5.65 10.03
CA LEU A 132 10.58 -5.94 10.41
C LEU A 132 11.25 -4.79 11.16
N ALA A 133 10.73 -3.56 11.06
CA ALA A 133 11.20 -2.44 11.87
C ALA A 133 10.91 -2.64 13.38
N TYR A 134 9.98 -3.51 13.73
CA TYR A 134 9.60 -3.85 15.11
C TYR A 134 10.23 -5.17 15.59
N GLU A 135 11.13 -5.76 14.82
CA GLU A 135 11.87 -6.96 15.20
C GLU A 135 13.17 -6.58 15.91
N SER A 136 13.38 -7.15 17.11
CA SER A 136 14.59 -6.94 17.90
C SER A 136 15.81 -7.64 17.30
N ASN A 137 15.60 -8.72 16.56
CA ASN A 137 16.64 -9.58 16.01
C ASN A 137 16.62 -9.56 14.48
N MET A 138 17.79 -9.53 13.86
CA MET A 138 17.92 -9.59 12.40
C MET A 138 17.36 -10.91 11.83
N TRP A 139 17.64 -12.03 12.50
CA TRP A 139 17.14 -13.35 12.11
C TRP A 139 15.87 -13.72 12.89
N SER A 140 14.78 -13.00 12.62
CA SER A 140 13.47 -13.24 13.24
C SER A 140 12.66 -14.30 12.48
N THR A 141 11.65 -14.88 13.13
CA THR A 141 10.69 -15.78 12.47
C THR A 141 9.98 -15.09 11.30
N LEU A 142 9.75 -13.78 11.40
CA LEU A 142 9.18 -12.96 10.34
C LEU A 142 10.13 -12.85 9.14
N MET A 143 11.43 -12.65 9.36
CA MET A 143 12.45 -12.65 8.32
C MET A 143 12.46 -13.99 7.57
N CYS A 144 12.47 -15.11 8.29
CA CYS A 144 12.43 -16.45 7.69
C CYS A 144 11.16 -16.65 6.84
N LEU A 145 9.99 -16.20 7.34
CA LEU A 145 8.74 -16.26 6.60
C LEU A 145 8.82 -15.46 5.29
N LEU A 146 9.34 -14.24 5.32
CA LEU A 146 9.49 -13.40 4.12
C LEU A 146 10.44 -14.01 3.10
N ILE A 147 11.55 -14.62 3.55
CA ILE A 147 12.47 -15.35 2.67
C ILE A 147 11.77 -16.55 2.03
N GLN A 148 11.06 -17.36 2.83
CA GLN A 148 10.33 -18.53 2.32
C GLN A 148 9.25 -18.12 1.30
N ARG A 149 8.41 -17.14 1.62
CA ARG A 149 7.36 -16.67 0.71
C ARG A 149 7.91 -16.07 -0.59
N SER A 150 9.05 -15.41 -0.52
CA SER A 150 9.74 -14.89 -1.69
C SER A 150 10.37 -16.00 -2.55
N TRP A 151 10.88 -17.05 -1.90
CA TRP A 151 11.38 -18.23 -2.60
C TRP A 151 10.27 -18.94 -3.38
N ASP A 152 9.10 -19.07 -2.77
CA ASP A 152 7.94 -19.76 -3.36
C ASP A 152 7.25 -18.97 -4.49
N ASN A 153 7.37 -17.62 -4.48
CA ASN A 153 6.67 -16.78 -5.44
C ASN A 153 7.48 -15.53 -5.84
N LEU A 154 7.72 -15.39 -7.15
CA LEU A 154 8.54 -14.32 -7.71
C LEU A 154 7.92 -12.93 -7.61
N GLU A 155 6.59 -12.82 -7.63
CA GLU A 155 5.91 -11.55 -7.43
C GLU A 155 6.08 -11.06 -5.99
N ILE A 156 5.97 -11.96 -5.01
CA ILE A 156 6.27 -11.65 -3.61
C ILE A 156 7.73 -11.24 -3.49
N ALA A 157 8.68 -12.00 -4.04
CA ALA A 157 10.10 -11.64 -4.02
C ALA A 157 10.36 -10.24 -4.59
N HIS A 158 9.71 -9.91 -5.71
CA HIS A 158 9.82 -8.61 -6.35
C HIS A 158 9.28 -7.48 -5.46
N LYS A 159 8.09 -7.65 -4.86
CA LYS A 159 7.52 -6.65 -3.92
C LYS A 159 8.37 -6.49 -2.66
N VAL A 160 8.88 -7.60 -2.10
CA VAL A 160 9.80 -7.58 -0.95
C VAL A 160 11.06 -6.82 -1.30
N PHE A 161 11.70 -7.13 -2.44
CA PHE A 161 12.91 -6.47 -2.90
C PHE A 161 12.74 -4.95 -3.00
N TRP A 162 11.70 -4.49 -3.69
CA TRP A 162 11.46 -3.05 -3.89
C TRP A 162 11.03 -2.33 -2.61
N THR A 163 10.25 -2.99 -1.75
CA THR A 163 9.90 -2.44 -0.43
C THR A 163 11.14 -2.32 0.45
N CYS A 164 12.02 -3.32 0.47
CA CYS A 164 13.29 -3.24 1.19
C CYS A 164 14.20 -2.17 0.61
N LYS A 165 14.27 -1.99 -0.72
CA LYS A 165 15.07 -0.93 -1.35
C LYS A 165 14.60 0.47 -0.94
N LEU A 166 13.29 0.66 -0.79
CA LEU A 166 12.75 1.92 -0.27
C LEU A 166 13.16 2.13 1.20
N LEU A 167 12.94 1.12 2.03
CA LEU A 167 13.17 1.20 3.49
C LEU A 167 14.65 1.14 3.89
N SER A 168 15.53 0.66 3.01
CA SER A 168 16.98 0.64 3.22
C SER A 168 17.62 2.01 3.15
N ASP A 169 16.88 3.04 2.75
CA ASP A 169 17.37 4.42 2.72
C ASP A 169 16.99 5.18 4.03
N ASP A 170 16.20 4.56 4.93
CA ASP A 170 15.76 5.12 6.22
C ASP A 170 16.65 4.69 7.41
N SER A 171 17.08 5.66 8.24
CA SER A 171 18.17 5.53 9.22
C SER A 171 17.98 4.53 10.38
N TYR A 172 16.75 4.19 10.77
CA TYR A 172 16.51 3.47 12.05
C TYR A 172 16.58 1.94 11.95
N SER A 173 16.49 1.36 10.75
CA SER A 173 16.39 -0.11 10.55
C SER A 173 17.09 -0.58 9.29
N LEU A 174 18.10 0.17 8.84
CA LEU A 174 18.88 -0.05 7.62
C LEU A 174 19.33 -1.52 7.46
N ASN A 175 19.81 -2.13 8.55
CA ASN A 175 20.43 -3.45 8.50
C ASN A 175 19.44 -4.57 8.16
N ASN A 176 18.23 -4.59 8.75
CA ASN A 176 17.26 -5.65 8.50
C ASN A 176 16.78 -5.65 7.04
N PHE A 177 16.45 -4.46 6.52
CA PHE A 177 15.96 -4.30 5.16
C PHE A 177 17.04 -4.55 4.12
N ALA A 178 18.27 -4.05 4.34
CA ALA A 178 19.39 -4.30 3.44
C ALA A 178 19.77 -5.80 3.40
N VAL A 179 19.80 -6.47 4.56
CA VAL A 179 20.09 -7.91 4.65
C VAL A 179 19.01 -8.74 3.97
N LEU A 180 17.72 -8.41 4.18
CA LEU A 180 16.63 -9.10 3.49
C LEU A 180 16.73 -8.90 1.98
N MET A 181 16.91 -7.66 1.52
CA MET A 181 17.09 -7.35 0.10
C MET A 181 18.24 -8.14 -0.52
N ALA A 182 19.40 -8.15 0.16
CA ALA A 182 20.58 -8.90 -0.28
C ALA A 182 20.33 -10.40 -0.30
N THR A 183 19.59 -10.94 0.67
CA THR A 183 19.22 -12.36 0.74
C THR A 183 18.28 -12.74 -0.39
N ILE A 184 17.21 -11.96 -0.63
CA ILE A 184 16.31 -12.19 -1.76
C ILE A 184 17.07 -12.15 -3.08
N PHE A 185 17.97 -11.18 -3.25
CA PHE A 185 18.82 -11.09 -4.42
C PHE A 185 19.74 -12.31 -4.56
N ALA A 186 20.45 -12.70 -3.50
CA ALA A 186 21.41 -13.81 -3.51
C ALA A 186 20.74 -15.18 -3.71
N CYS A 187 19.54 -15.37 -3.18
CA CYS A 187 18.76 -16.60 -3.30
C CYS A 187 17.98 -16.69 -4.62
N SER A 188 17.81 -15.59 -5.34
CA SER A 188 17.08 -15.57 -6.62
C SER A 188 17.78 -16.39 -7.72
N ALA A 189 16.99 -17.00 -8.60
CA ALA A 189 17.49 -17.66 -9.80
C ALA A 189 18.28 -16.67 -10.70
N PRO A 190 19.27 -17.14 -11.50
CA PRO A 190 20.13 -16.26 -12.31
C PRO A 190 19.38 -15.27 -13.20
N ASN A 191 18.27 -15.71 -13.82
CA ASN A 191 17.43 -14.84 -14.65
C ASN A 191 16.78 -13.71 -13.85
N ASN A 192 16.33 -13.99 -12.63
CA ASN A 192 15.71 -12.98 -11.77
C ASN A 192 16.76 -12.03 -11.19
N LYS A 193 17.95 -12.52 -10.85
CA LYS A 193 19.09 -11.67 -10.50
C LYS A 193 19.41 -10.69 -11.62
N LYS A 194 19.52 -11.18 -12.86
CA LYS A 194 19.74 -10.33 -14.05
C LYS A 194 18.62 -9.29 -14.18
N ASN A 195 17.36 -9.69 -13.99
CA ASN A 195 16.21 -8.80 -14.01
C ASN A 195 16.34 -7.65 -13.00
N PHE A 196 16.62 -7.95 -11.72
CA PHE A 196 16.85 -6.93 -10.70
C PHE A 196 18.04 -6.01 -11.04
N LEU A 197 19.15 -6.55 -11.54
CA LEU A 197 20.30 -5.74 -11.94
C LEU A 197 19.97 -4.77 -13.07
N VAL A 198 19.23 -5.22 -14.08
CA VAL A 198 18.74 -4.37 -15.17
C VAL A 198 17.80 -3.29 -14.64
N GLN A 199 16.87 -3.64 -13.76
CA GLN A 199 15.96 -2.67 -13.14
C GLN A 199 16.71 -1.61 -12.31
N LEU A 200 17.71 -1.98 -11.52
CA LEU A 200 18.52 -1.05 -10.73
C LEU A 200 19.37 -0.13 -11.61
N SER A 201 19.99 -0.69 -12.67
CA SER A 201 20.74 0.09 -13.65
C SER A 201 19.83 1.08 -14.39
N PHE A 202 18.66 0.62 -14.82
CA PHE A 202 17.63 1.45 -15.42
C PHE A 202 17.23 2.62 -14.50
N LEU A 203 16.90 2.31 -13.24
CA LEU A 203 16.54 3.31 -12.24
C LEU A 203 17.66 4.35 -12.04
N LYS A 204 18.92 3.92 -11.88
CA LYS A 204 20.06 4.83 -11.70
C LYS A 204 20.24 5.80 -12.87
N ASN A 205 20.14 5.30 -14.10
CA ASN A 205 20.25 6.12 -15.30
C ASN A 205 19.08 7.10 -15.42
N LEU A 206 17.87 6.63 -15.07
CA LEU A 206 16.67 7.44 -15.09
C LEU A 206 16.72 8.56 -14.04
N ILE A 207 17.24 8.28 -12.85
CA ILE A 207 17.46 9.29 -11.80
C ILE A 207 18.42 10.37 -12.30
N THR A 208 19.52 9.96 -12.92
CA THR A 208 20.53 10.87 -13.48
C THR A 208 19.94 11.75 -14.57
N CYS A 209 19.13 11.17 -15.46
CA CYS A 209 18.39 11.89 -16.50
C CYS A 209 17.44 12.93 -15.90
N ALA A 210 16.58 12.53 -14.97
CA ALA A 210 15.58 13.40 -14.36
C ALA A 210 16.21 14.56 -13.57
N LYS A 211 17.27 14.32 -12.79
CA LYS A 211 18.04 15.38 -12.10
C LYS A 211 18.66 16.37 -13.09
N SER A 212 19.26 15.87 -14.18
CA SER A 212 19.83 16.73 -15.23
C SER A 212 18.77 17.56 -15.96
N MET A 213 17.54 17.06 -16.00
CA MET A 213 16.41 17.72 -16.65
C MET A 213 15.81 18.85 -15.80
N GLN A 214 15.82 18.72 -14.47
CA GLN A 214 15.41 19.78 -13.54
C GLN A 214 16.31 21.02 -13.62
N ASN A 215 17.58 20.85 -14.02
CA ASN A 215 18.52 21.96 -14.22
C ASN A 215 18.29 22.75 -15.52
N LYS A 216 17.44 22.26 -16.42
CA LYS A 216 17.15 22.92 -17.70
C LYS A 216 15.82 23.66 -17.62
N GLN A 217 15.73 24.84 -18.21
CA GLN A 217 14.48 25.60 -18.28
C GLN A 217 13.76 25.39 -19.62
N ASP A 218 14.51 25.36 -20.72
CA ASP A 218 13.95 25.27 -22.08
C ASP A 218 13.38 23.88 -22.44
N SER A 219 12.20 23.86 -23.06
CA SER A 219 11.47 22.63 -23.41
C SER A 219 12.15 21.79 -24.49
N ASP A 220 12.78 22.43 -25.49
CA ASP A 220 13.46 21.71 -26.58
C ASP A 220 14.73 21.01 -26.05
N SER A 221 15.46 21.71 -25.19
CA SER A 221 16.64 21.21 -24.49
C SER A 221 16.33 20.04 -23.55
N LYS A 222 15.15 20.05 -22.90
CA LYS A 222 14.64 18.92 -22.11
C LYS A 222 14.29 17.73 -23.01
N LYS A 223 13.60 17.95 -24.13
CA LYS A 223 13.22 16.89 -25.08
C LYS A 223 14.45 16.20 -25.70
N LYS A 224 15.44 16.98 -26.14
CA LYS A 224 16.72 16.46 -26.67
C LYS A 224 17.46 15.62 -25.63
N LEU A 225 17.52 16.09 -24.38
CA LEU A 225 18.14 15.36 -23.28
C LEU A 225 17.41 14.05 -23.00
N LEU A 226 16.07 14.10 -22.91
CA LEU A 226 15.24 12.92 -22.71
C LEU A 226 15.51 11.86 -23.79
N PHE A 227 15.46 12.25 -25.06
CA PHE A 227 15.65 11.32 -26.16
C PHE A 227 17.06 10.73 -26.19
N ALA A 228 18.09 11.55 -25.93
CA ALA A 228 19.46 11.06 -25.82
C ALA A 228 19.61 10.05 -24.67
N ALA A 229 19.03 10.36 -23.50
CA ALA A 229 19.07 9.48 -22.33
C ALA A 229 18.32 8.17 -22.56
N MET A 230 17.11 8.21 -23.11
CA MET A 230 16.32 7.00 -23.38
C MET A 230 16.97 6.11 -24.44
N ASN A 231 17.60 6.70 -25.47
CA ASN A 231 18.39 5.94 -26.44
C ASN A 231 19.62 5.28 -25.80
N ASN A 232 20.29 5.97 -24.88
CA ASN A 232 21.41 5.39 -24.15
C ASN A 232 20.95 4.24 -23.25
N ILE A 233 19.84 4.43 -22.54
CA ILE A 233 19.22 3.40 -21.70
C ILE A 233 18.85 2.17 -22.54
N ASN A 234 18.21 2.34 -23.71
CA ASN A 234 17.90 1.23 -24.62
C ASN A 234 19.15 0.45 -25.06
N LYS A 235 20.29 1.12 -25.24
CA LYS A 235 21.57 0.46 -25.59
C LYS A 235 22.18 -0.32 -24.43
N LEU A 236 21.91 0.08 -23.20
CA LEU A 236 22.43 -0.56 -21.98
C LEU A 236 21.54 -1.72 -21.50
N ILE A 237 20.28 -1.77 -21.94
CA ILE A 237 19.34 -2.84 -21.61
C ILE A 237 19.54 -3.98 -22.61
N ASP A 238 20.36 -4.95 -22.23
CA ASP A 238 20.67 -6.13 -23.06
C ASP A 238 19.62 -7.25 -22.95
N SER A 239 18.52 -7.04 -22.23
CA SER A 239 17.47 -8.05 -22.07
C SER A 239 16.13 -7.47 -21.64
N ASP A 240 15.06 -8.14 -22.07
CA ASP A 240 13.71 -7.91 -21.56
C ASP A 240 13.67 -8.08 -20.04
N PHE A 241 12.98 -7.17 -19.36
CA PHE A 241 12.92 -7.13 -17.90
C PHE A 241 11.50 -6.78 -17.44
N ASN A 242 11.20 -7.01 -16.16
CA ASN A 242 9.92 -6.62 -15.58
C ASN A 242 10.03 -5.18 -15.08
N LEU A 243 8.97 -4.39 -15.17
CA LEU A 243 8.98 -3.04 -14.61
C LEU A 243 9.08 -3.07 -13.08
N PRO A 244 9.86 -2.18 -12.45
CA PRO A 244 9.88 -2.03 -10.99
C PRO A 244 8.47 -1.89 -10.39
N LEU A 245 7.62 -1.13 -11.06
CA LEU A 245 6.24 -0.88 -10.64
C LEU A 245 5.38 -2.15 -10.53
N SER A 246 5.63 -3.17 -11.38
CA SER A 246 4.83 -4.40 -11.37
C SER A 246 5.58 -5.55 -12.02
N PHE A 247 5.71 -6.65 -11.26
CA PHE A 247 6.31 -7.89 -11.76
C PHE A 247 5.55 -8.47 -12.96
N SER A 248 4.24 -8.26 -13.07
CA SER A 248 3.45 -8.77 -14.21
C SER A 248 3.77 -8.08 -15.54
N ARG A 249 4.33 -6.86 -15.50
CA ARG A 249 4.58 -6.03 -16.69
C ARG A 249 5.98 -6.27 -17.23
N LYS A 250 6.12 -7.29 -18.09
CA LYS A 250 7.36 -7.55 -18.83
C LYS A 250 7.44 -6.67 -20.07
N ILE A 251 8.59 -6.02 -20.26
CA ILE A 251 8.83 -5.03 -21.31
C ILE A 251 10.09 -5.35 -22.11
N ARG A 252 10.15 -4.86 -23.37
CA ARG A 252 11.33 -5.05 -24.25
C ARG A 252 12.24 -3.82 -24.25
N HIS A 253 11.77 -2.74 -24.87
CA HIS A 253 12.53 -1.51 -25.03
C HIS A 253 11.63 -0.29 -24.86
N ILE A 254 12.27 0.88 -24.73
CA ILE A 254 11.59 2.17 -24.59
C ILE A 254 11.28 2.72 -25.99
N LYS A 255 10.01 3.07 -26.24
CA LYS A 255 9.56 3.79 -27.43
C LYS A 255 9.86 5.28 -27.26
N VAL A 256 11.09 5.66 -27.58
CA VAL A 256 11.66 6.99 -27.30
C VAL A 256 10.80 8.12 -27.87
N GLU A 257 10.25 7.93 -29.06
CA GLU A 257 9.39 8.88 -29.76
C GLU A 257 8.07 9.18 -29.04
N LYS A 258 7.60 8.28 -28.17
CA LYS A 258 6.37 8.45 -27.37
C LYS A 258 6.64 9.01 -25.97
N CYS A 259 7.91 9.14 -25.56
CA CYS A 259 8.26 9.69 -24.26
C CYS A 259 8.05 11.22 -24.25
N LYS A 260 7.56 11.76 -23.13
CA LYS A 260 7.36 13.21 -22.95
C LYS A 260 7.78 13.69 -21.58
N VAL A 261 8.12 14.97 -21.48
CA VAL A 261 8.31 15.67 -20.20
C VAL A 261 7.07 16.50 -19.94
N PHE A 262 6.47 16.37 -18.77
CA PHE A 262 5.36 17.22 -18.39
C PHE A 262 5.87 18.62 -17.99
N SER A 263 5.06 19.65 -18.24
CA SER A 263 5.37 21.07 -18.01
C SER A 263 5.28 21.51 -16.54
N SER A 264 5.18 20.59 -15.59
CA SER A 264 5.07 20.93 -14.16
C SER A 264 6.42 21.27 -13.51
N ALA A 265 6.37 21.87 -12.31
CA ALA A 265 7.56 22.30 -11.56
C ALA A 265 8.59 21.17 -11.35
N SER A 266 8.14 19.94 -11.05
CA SER A 266 9.02 18.78 -10.88
C SER A 266 9.47 18.13 -12.19
N SER A 267 8.96 18.59 -13.35
CA SER A 267 9.26 18.08 -14.70
C SER A 267 9.27 16.55 -14.78
N PRO A 268 8.17 15.86 -14.44
CA PRO A 268 8.12 14.41 -14.45
C PRO A 268 8.18 13.86 -15.88
N ILE A 269 8.66 12.63 -16.01
CA ILE A 269 8.91 11.99 -17.31
C ILE A 269 7.84 10.93 -17.56
N LEU A 270 7.11 11.03 -18.67
CA LEU A 270 6.38 9.90 -19.23
C LEU A 270 7.33 9.05 -20.06
N ILE A 271 7.42 7.77 -19.72
CA ILE A 271 8.17 6.75 -20.44
C ILE A 271 7.17 5.74 -20.98
N VAL A 272 7.29 5.41 -22.27
CA VAL A 272 6.42 4.42 -22.91
C VAL A 272 7.26 3.22 -23.30
N PHE A 273 6.88 2.05 -22.82
CA PHE A 273 7.58 0.80 -23.08
C PHE A 273 6.81 -0.06 -24.08
N GLU A 274 7.54 -0.72 -24.97
CA GLU A 274 6.98 -1.81 -25.77
C GLU A 274 6.69 -3.02 -24.87
N ASN A 275 5.48 -3.55 -25.00
CA ASN A 275 5.08 -4.76 -24.30
C ASN A 275 5.90 -5.96 -24.79
N TYR A 276 6.31 -6.85 -23.86
CA TYR A 276 6.96 -8.09 -24.23
C TYR A 276 6.11 -8.98 -25.15
N PHE A 277 4.79 -9.01 -24.90
CA PHE A 277 3.87 -9.77 -25.71
C PHE A 277 3.48 -8.96 -26.96
N PRO A 278 3.64 -9.50 -28.18
CA PRO A 278 3.38 -8.76 -29.43
C PRO A 278 1.97 -8.19 -29.56
N CYS A 279 0.98 -8.84 -28.95
CA CYS A 279 -0.42 -8.42 -28.95
C CYS A 279 -0.75 -7.44 -27.80
N GLY A 280 0.22 -7.15 -26.94
CA GLY A 280 0.05 -6.32 -25.77
C GLY A 280 0.09 -4.83 -26.10
N VAL A 281 -0.67 -4.05 -25.36
CA VAL A 281 -0.63 -2.58 -25.46
C VAL A 281 0.67 -2.08 -24.83
N ASP A 282 1.22 -1.02 -25.41
CA ASP A 282 2.35 -0.28 -24.84
C ASP A 282 2.09 0.08 -23.38
N VAL A 283 3.14 0.05 -22.57
CA VAL A 283 3.03 0.26 -21.12
C VAL A 283 3.57 1.66 -20.78
N PRO A 284 2.70 2.66 -20.56
CA PRO A 284 3.14 3.98 -20.17
C PRO A 284 3.34 4.07 -18.64
N VAL A 285 4.42 4.71 -18.22
CA VAL A 285 4.77 4.93 -16.80
C VAL A 285 5.30 6.34 -16.64
N ILE A 286 4.90 7.01 -15.57
CA ILE A 286 5.42 8.32 -15.17
C ILE A 286 6.51 8.10 -14.13
N PHE A 287 7.67 8.69 -14.33
CA PHE A 287 8.74 8.76 -13.34
C PHE A 287 8.86 10.17 -12.77
N LYS A 288 8.95 10.26 -11.44
CA LYS A 288 9.02 11.52 -10.70
C LYS A 288 10.27 11.59 -9.84
N ILE A 289 10.83 12.80 -9.72
CA ILE A 289 11.82 13.18 -8.71
C ILE A 289 11.37 14.47 -8.04
N GLY A 290 11.58 14.57 -6.72
CA GLY A 290 11.27 15.73 -5.90
C GLY A 290 9.97 15.61 -5.11
N ASP A 291 9.18 14.56 -5.36
CA ASP A 291 7.89 14.30 -4.70
C ASP A 291 8.01 13.11 -3.72
N VAL A 292 7.37 13.20 -2.55
CA VAL A 292 7.32 12.12 -1.55
C VAL A 292 6.22 11.12 -1.91
N LEU A 293 6.54 10.16 -2.78
CA LEU A 293 5.57 9.16 -3.28
C LEU A 293 5.09 8.15 -2.23
N THR A 294 5.75 8.06 -1.07
CA THR A 294 5.28 7.21 0.03
C THR A 294 3.92 7.68 0.57
N ARG A 295 3.64 8.99 0.51
CA ARG A 295 2.32 9.57 0.85
C ARG A 295 1.25 9.14 -0.15
N ASP A 296 1.60 9.15 -1.44
CA ASP A 296 0.71 8.68 -2.51
C ASP A 296 0.39 7.18 -2.35
N ILE A 297 1.38 6.34 -2.03
CA ILE A 297 1.17 4.90 -1.78
C ILE A 297 0.15 4.67 -0.65
N VAL A 298 0.26 5.40 0.46
CA VAL A 298 -0.71 5.28 1.58
C VAL A 298 -2.11 5.65 1.11
N THR A 299 -2.24 6.77 0.41
CA THR A 299 -3.53 7.26 -0.12
C THR A 299 -4.17 6.25 -1.07
N ILE A 300 -3.39 5.75 -2.03
CA ILE A 300 -3.82 4.75 -3.02
C ILE A 300 -4.23 3.45 -2.34
N ASN A 301 -3.50 2.98 -1.33
CA ASN A 301 -3.86 1.77 -0.59
C ASN A 301 -5.17 1.94 0.20
N ILE A 302 -5.44 3.13 0.74
CA ILE A 302 -6.74 3.41 1.38
C ILE A 302 -7.87 3.42 0.34
N PHE A 303 -7.64 3.98 -0.85
CA PHE A 303 -8.62 3.88 -1.94
C PHE A 303 -8.91 2.42 -2.32
N ARG A 304 -7.89 1.56 -2.38
CA ARG A 304 -8.08 0.12 -2.64
C ARG A 304 -8.90 -0.55 -1.54
N LEU A 305 -8.64 -0.20 -0.28
CA LEU A 305 -9.39 -0.73 0.86
C LEU A 305 -10.86 -0.30 0.80
N LEU A 306 -11.13 0.98 0.59
CA LEU A 306 -12.50 1.51 0.46
C LEU A 306 -13.25 0.86 -0.70
N TYR A 307 -12.60 0.75 -1.87
CA TYR A 307 -13.16 0.05 -3.02
C TYR A 307 -13.47 -1.41 -2.70
N LYS A 308 -12.55 -2.14 -2.05
CA LYS A 308 -12.73 -3.54 -1.66
C LYS A 308 -13.89 -3.72 -0.68
N ILE A 309 -14.07 -2.81 0.28
CA ILE A 309 -15.18 -2.82 1.23
C ILE A 309 -16.52 -2.64 0.49
N CYS A 310 -16.62 -1.62 -0.38
CA CYS A 310 -17.84 -1.36 -1.14
C CYS A 310 -18.15 -2.50 -2.12
N PHE A 311 -17.12 -3.07 -2.75
CA PHE A 311 -17.28 -4.19 -3.65
C PHE A 311 -17.82 -5.42 -2.92
N LYS A 312 -17.30 -5.71 -1.71
CA LYS A 312 -17.81 -6.79 -0.85
C LYS A 312 -19.25 -6.55 -0.38
N SER A 313 -19.70 -5.30 -0.23
CA SER A 313 -21.10 -4.98 0.08
C SER A 313 -22.01 -4.96 -1.16
N GLY A 314 -21.51 -5.35 -2.33
CA GLY A 314 -22.28 -5.46 -3.57
C GLY A 314 -22.28 -4.20 -4.45
N THR A 315 -21.42 -3.22 -4.14
CA THR A 315 -21.33 -1.96 -4.90
C THR A 315 -19.98 -1.82 -5.60
N ASP A 316 -19.96 -1.99 -6.92
CA ASP A 316 -18.79 -1.66 -7.75
C ASP A 316 -18.78 -0.15 -8.06
N LEU A 317 -17.94 0.59 -7.37
CA LEU A 317 -17.78 2.04 -7.53
C LEU A 317 -17.05 2.45 -8.83
N ARG A 318 -16.61 1.51 -9.68
CA ARG A 318 -15.90 1.81 -10.93
C ARG A 318 -14.67 2.72 -10.76
N MET A 319 -14.02 2.68 -9.60
CA MET A 319 -12.84 3.51 -9.31
C MET A 319 -11.62 2.99 -10.07
N ARG A 320 -10.94 3.84 -10.85
CA ARG A 320 -9.67 3.51 -11.50
C ARG A 320 -8.49 3.86 -10.61
N ILE A 321 -8.10 2.91 -9.77
CA ILE A 321 -6.98 3.08 -8.85
C ILE A 321 -5.68 2.66 -9.56
N TYR A 322 -4.75 3.60 -9.74
CA TYR A 322 -3.47 3.37 -10.42
C TYR A 322 -2.38 2.89 -9.45
N ASP A 323 -1.35 2.24 -9.98
CA ASP A 323 -0.19 1.80 -9.19
C ASP A 323 0.82 2.92 -8.94
N VAL A 324 1.41 2.92 -7.74
CA VAL A 324 2.51 3.81 -7.36
C VAL A 324 3.58 2.98 -6.68
N LEU A 325 4.84 3.23 -7.04
CA LEU A 325 6.01 2.67 -6.38
C LEU A 325 6.99 3.79 -6.05
N ALA A 326 7.32 3.94 -4.78
CA ALA A 326 8.44 4.75 -4.34
C ALA A 326 9.71 3.88 -4.36
N THR A 327 10.76 4.36 -5.00
CA THR A 327 12.06 3.67 -5.07
C THR A 327 13.12 4.29 -4.17
N GLY A 328 12.82 5.46 -3.61
CA GLY A 328 13.59 6.19 -2.61
C GLY A 328 12.74 7.33 -2.03
N ASN A 329 13.33 8.19 -1.18
CA ASN A 329 12.57 9.19 -0.41
C ASN A 329 11.84 10.24 -1.26
N LEU A 330 12.42 10.63 -2.41
CA LEU A 330 11.91 11.68 -3.28
C LEU A 330 11.82 11.23 -4.74
N GLU A 331 11.68 9.93 -4.98
CA GLU A 331 11.70 9.37 -6.33
C GLU A 331 10.89 8.08 -6.47
N GLY A 332 10.35 7.87 -7.66
CA GLY A 332 9.58 6.67 -7.95
C GLY A 332 8.73 6.74 -9.21
N PHE A 333 7.91 5.71 -9.38
CA PHE A 333 7.08 5.44 -10.53
C PHE A 333 5.60 5.58 -10.20
N ILE A 334 4.84 6.09 -11.15
CA ILE A 334 3.37 6.14 -11.15
C ILE A 334 2.90 5.49 -12.45
N GLU A 335 1.92 4.60 -12.37
CA GLU A 335 1.24 4.09 -13.56
C GLU A 335 0.58 5.24 -14.33
N ALA A 336 0.91 5.37 -15.62
CA ALA A 336 0.17 6.29 -16.47
C ALA A 336 -1.14 5.61 -16.91
N VAL A 337 -2.27 6.21 -16.58
CA VAL A 337 -3.56 5.76 -17.10
C VAL A 337 -3.71 6.25 -18.54
N PRO A 338 -3.93 5.37 -19.53
CA PRO A 338 -4.13 5.78 -20.92
C PRO A 338 -5.49 6.45 -21.11
N ASP A 339 -5.61 7.24 -22.18
CA ASP A 339 -6.86 7.85 -22.65
C ASP A 339 -7.60 8.71 -21.61
N VAL A 340 -6.85 9.37 -20.73
CA VAL A 340 -7.39 10.31 -19.73
C VAL A 340 -7.14 11.76 -20.12
N THR A 341 -8.03 12.65 -19.71
CA THR A 341 -7.90 14.11 -19.89
C THR A 341 -8.19 14.81 -18.56
N SER A 342 -7.45 15.86 -18.22
CA SER A 342 -7.74 16.60 -16.97
C SER A 342 -9.00 17.44 -17.12
N LEU A 343 -9.71 17.70 -16.00
CA LEU A 343 -10.84 18.63 -16.04
C LEU A 343 -10.39 20.02 -16.51
N GLY A 344 -9.17 20.44 -16.17
CA GLY A 344 -8.59 21.71 -16.64
C GLY A 344 -8.51 21.77 -18.17
N GLU A 345 -7.99 20.71 -18.79
CA GLU A 345 -7.92 20.57 -20.25
C GLU A 345 -9.30 20.49 -20.88
N ILE A 346 -10.25 19.74 -20.28
CA ILE A 346 -11.63 19.65 -20.76
C ILE A 346 -12.29 21.03 -20.76
N HIS A 347 -12.19 21.79 -19.67
CA HIS A 347 -12.77 23.13 -19.61
C HIS A 347 -12.13 24.08 -20.63
N ALA A 348 -10.81 23.99 -20.83
CA ALA A 348 -10.09 24.80 -21.82
C ALA A 348 -10.58 24.56 -23.25
N MET A 349 -11.04 23.34 -23.60
CA MET A 349 -11.62 23.04 -24.92
C MET A 349 -12.90 23.85 -25.22
N PHE A 350 -13.60 24.34 -24.19
CA PHE A 350 -14.83 25.14 -24.32
C PHE A 350 -14.61 26.63 -24.06
N GLY A 351 -13.35 27.10 -24.06
CA GLY A 351 -12.98 28.52 -23.95
C GLY A 351 -12.86 29.05 -22.51
N LEU A 352 -12.62 30.36 -22.39
CA LEU A 352 -12.34 31.06 -21.12
C LEU A 352 -13.46 30.95 -20.07
N THR A 353 -14.71 30.71 -20.48
CA THR A 353 -15.87 30.51 -19.59
C THR A 353 -16.23 29.04 -19.39
N GLY A 354 -15.45 28.10 -19.93
CA GLY A 354 -15.74 26.67 -19.87
C GLY A 354 -15.83 26.11 -18.45
N THR A 355 -15.15 26.73 -17.48
CA THR A 355 -15.26 26.39 -16.04
C THR A 355 -16.64 26.71 -15.45
N PHE A 356 -17.34 27.71 -15.99
CA PHE A 356 -18.69 28.11 -15.56
C PHE A 356 -19.80 27.47 -16.39
N ASN A 357 -19.46 26.82 -17.51
CA ASN A 357 -20.42 26.11 -18.32
C ASN A 357 -20.69 24.72 -17.70
N SER A 358 -21.86 24.59 -17.09
CA SER A 358 -22.34 23.35 -16.48
C SER A 358 -22.52 22.20 -17.48
N SER A 359 -22.54 22.46 -18.79
CA SER A 359 -22.66 21.43 -19.83
C SER A 359 -21.32 20.87 -20.32
N CYS A 360 -20.17 21.47 -20.00
CA CYS A 360 -18.87 21.07 -20.58
C CYS A 360 -18.55 19.59 -20.42
N ILE A 361 -18.70 19.04 -19.22
CA ILE A 361 -18.43 17.62 -18.95
C ILE A 361 -19.40 16.73 -19.72
N VAL A 362 -20.68 17.13 -19.78
CA VAL A 362 -21.73 16.40 -20.51
C VAL A 362 -21.42 16.36 -22.00
N ASP A 363 -21.01 17.50 -22.57
CA ASP A 363 -20.71 17.63 -24.00
C ASP A 363 -19.43 16.89 -24.35
N TRP A 364 -18.39 16.96 -23.51
CA TRP A 364 -17.16 16.17 -23.67
C TRP A 364 -17.46 14.66 -23.63
N LEU A 365 -18.30 14.19 -22.70
CA LEU A 365 -18.70 12.79 -22.64
C LEU A 365 -19.47 12.37 -23.90
N LYS A 366 -20.36 13.21 -24.44
CA LYS A 366 -21.09 12.92 -25.69
C LYS A 366 -20.14 12.86 -26.90
N GLN A 367 -19.18 13.78 -26.98
CA GLN A 367 -18.20 13.82 -28.09
C GLN A 367 -17.34 12.55 -28.12
N ASN A 368 -16.92 12.06 -26.96
CA ASN A 368 -16.10 10.86 -26.83
C ASN A 368 -16.90 9.55 -26.88
N ASN A 369 -18.23 9.60 -26.70
CA ASN A 369 -19.10 8.42 -26.68
C ASN A 369 -20.27 8.56 -27.66
N ARG A 370 -19.99 8.38 -28.95
CA ARG A 370 -20.95 8.64 -30.06
C ARG A 370 -22.23 7.80 -30.02
N SER A 371 -22.17 6.56 -29.50
CA SER A 371 -23.36 5.71 -29.42
C SER A 371 -24.12 5.97 -28.13
N ARG A 372 -25.46 5.96 -28.19
CA ARG A 372 -26.32 6.14 -27.00
C ARG A 372 -25.96 5.16 -25.88
N LYS A 373 -25.66 3.90 -26.23
CA LYS A 373 -25.26 2.85 -25.28
C LYS A 373 -23.93 3.17 -24.61
N ASN A 374 -22.91 3.61 -25.37
CA ASN A 374 -21.61 3.96 -24.80
C ASN A 374 -21.71 5.20 -23.92
N TYR A 375 -22.48 6.21 -24.34
CA TYR A 375 -22.71 7.41 -23.54
C TYR A 375 -23.39 7.08 -22.20
N GLN A 376 -24.46 6.28 -22.22
CA GLN A 376 -25.13 5.85 -20.98
C GLN A 376 -24.17 5.09 -20.05
N LYS A 377 -23.33 4.20 -20.61
CA LYS A 377 -22.29 3.50 -19.83
C LYS A 377 -21.25 4.47 -19.25
N ALA A 378 -20.80 5.44 -20.02
CA ALA A 378 -19.83 6.43 -19.58
C ALA A 378 -20.40 7.32 -18.45
N VAL A 379 -21.64 7.78 -18.57
CA VAL A 379 -22.34 8.53 -17.52
C VAL A 379 -22.50 7.68 -16.26
N TYR A 380 -22.90 6.41 -16.40
CA TYR A 380 -23.02 5.50 -15.26
C TYR A 380 -21.69 5.28 -14.54
N ASN A 381 -20.61 5.04 -15.30
CA ASN A 381 -19.26 4.92 -14.73
C ASN A 381 -18.82 6.21 -14.04
N PHE A 382 -19.08 7.38 -14.65
CA PHE A 382 -18.78 8.68 -14.07
C PHE A 382 -19.49 8.90 -12.73
N ILE A 383 -20.79 8.59 -12.64
CA ILE A 383 -21.55 8.73 -11.39
C ILE A 383 -20.95 7.87 -10.28
N LEU A 384 -20.66 6.60 -10.58
CA LEU A 384 -20.12 5.66 -9.59
C LEU A 384 -18.70 6.02 -9.16
N SER A 385 -17.82 6.34 -10.11
CA SER A 385 -16.43 6.69 -9.81
C SER A 385 -16.37 8.02 -9.07
N CYS A 386 -17.16 9.01 -9.48
CA CYS A 386 -17.30 10.28 -8.77
C CYS A 386 -17.76 10.07 -7.33
N ALA A 387 -18.82 9.28 -7.11
CA ALA A 387 -19.29 8.97 -5.75
C ALA A 387 -18.18 8.31 -4.90
N GLY A 388 -17.45 7.34 -5.47
CA GLY A 388 -16.34 6.66 -4.79
C GLY A 388 -15.21 7.62 -4.41
N TYR A 389 -14.74 8.45 -5.35
CA TYR A 389 -13.68 9.43 -5.06
C TYR A 389 -14.14 10.56 -4.13
N CYS A 390 -15.40 10.99 -4.21
CA CYS A 390 -15.96 12.00 -3.28
C CYS A 390 -15.94 11.49 -1.84
N VAL A 391 -16.42 10.27 -1.59
CA VAL A 391 -16.40 9.66 -0.25
C VAL A 391 -14.96 9.44 0.22
N ALA A 392 -14.09 8.88 -0.63
CA ALA A 392 -12.72 8.57 -0.26
C ALA A 392 -11.89 9.82 0.07
N THR A 393 -12.00 10.87 -0.74
CA THR A 393 -11.30 12.15 -0.50
C THR A 393 -11.85 12.89 0.71
N TYR A 394 -13.15 12.77 1.00
CA TYR A 394 -13.75 13.31 2.23
C TYR A 394 -13.22 12.61 3.48
N ILE A 395 -13.23 11.27 3.51
CA ILE A 395 -12.72 10.47 4.64
C ILE A 395 -11.25 10.79 4.92
N LEU A 396 -10.45 10.98 3.87
CA LEU A 396 -9.02 11.26 3.99
C LEU A 396 -8.68 12.74 4.22
N GLY A 397 -9.65 13.65 4.11
CA GLY A 397 -9.39 15.08 4.24
C GLY A 397 -8.47 15.63 3.15
N ILE A 398 -8.57 15.11 1.91
CA ILE A 398 -7.75 15.60 0.78
C ILE A 398 -8.36 16.91 0.26
N CYS A 399 -7.75 18.03 0.63
CA CYS A 399 -8.28 19.37 0.35
C CYS A 399 -7.76 20.02 -0.94
N ASP A 400 -6.57 19.67 -1.42
CA ASP A 400 -5.93 20.31 -2.59
C ASP A 400 -6.42 19.71 -3.92
N ARG A 401 -7.72 19.92 -4.20
CA ARG A 401 -8.40 19.41 -5.40
C ARG A 401 -8.68 20.57 -6.37
N HIS A 402 -7.78 20.76 -7.33
CA HIS A 402 -7.99 21.64 -8.49
C HIS A 402 -8.23 20.82 -9.77
N ASN A 403 -8.72 21.48 -10.82
CA ASN A 403 -9.16 20.81 -12.05
C ASN A 403 -8.05 20.07 -12.81
N ASP A 404 -6.77 20.37 -12.57
CA ASP A 404 -5.66 19.66 -13.20
C ASP A 404 -5.30 18.35 -12.49
N ASN A 405 -5.73 18.18 -11.23
CA ASN A 405 -5.51 16.96 -10.43
C ASN A 405 -6.65 15.94 -10.56
N ILE A 406 -7.74 16.30 -11.25
CA ILE A 406 -8.88 15.42 -11.49
C ILE A 406 -8.88 15.05 -12.97
N LEU A 407 -8.78 13.75 -13.25
CA LEU A 407 -8.74 13.19 -14.58
C LEU A 407 -10.03 12.42 -14.86
N MET A 408 -10.47 12.44 -16.11
CA MET A 408 -11.62 11.67 -16.62
C MET A 408 -11.24 10.72 -17.73
#